data_AF-H9X2B7-F1
#
_entry.id   AF-H9X2B7-F1
#
_cell.length_a   1.000
_cell.length_b   1.000
_cell.length_c   1.000
_cell.angle_alpha   90.00
_cell.angle_beta   90.00
_cell.angle_gamma   90.00
#
_symmetry.space_group_name_H-M   'P 1'
#
loop_
_entity.id
_entity.type
_entity.pdbx_description
1 polymer ?
#
loop_
_entity_poly.entity_id
_entity_poly.type
_entity_poly.pdbx_seq_one_letter_code
_entity_poly.pdbx_strand_id
1 'polypeptide(L)' 'TFYHLTFVLDKSWHVLGLGYNPNVDSTEIERAAVIHYNGNMKPWLDIAIPKYRHYWTKYVKYDHIFLQLCNISE' A
#
# COMPACT_ATOMS: atom_id res chain seq x y z
N THR A 1 -17.71 23.56 -10.89
CA THR A 1 -16.45 23.16 -10.23
C THR A 1 -16.81 22.55 -8.89
N PHE A 2 -15.95 21.74 -8.26
CA PHE A 2 -16.21 21.15 -6.93
C PHE A 2 -15.81 22.06 -5.76
N TYR A 3 -15.60 23.36 -6.02
CA TYR A 3 -15.19 24.32 -5.01
C TYR A 3 -16.24 24.42 -3.90
N HIS A 4 -15.84 24.22 -2.64
CA HIS A 4 -16.71 24.13 -1.45
C HIS A 4 -17.77 23.00 -1.45
N LEU A 5 -17.64 22.03 -2.35
CA LEU A 5 -18.53 20.86 -2.42
C LEU A 5 -17.83 19.56 -1.99
N THR A 6 -16.65 19.65 -1.37
CA THR A 6 -15.87 18.50 -0.90
C THR A 6 -15.60 18.58 0.60
N PHE A 7 -15.57 17.42 1.23
CA PHE A 7 -15.20 17.25 2.64
C PHE A 7 -13.95 16.38 2.73
N VAL A 8 -13.06 16.72 3.66
CA VAL A 8 -11.90 15.89 3.96
C VAL A 8 -12.35 14.58 4.62
N LEU A 9 -11.77 13.47 4.18
CA LEU A 9 -11.97 12.17 4.80
C LEU A 9 -11.17 12.12 6.11
N ASP A 10 -11.73 11.49 7.13
CA ASP A 10 -10.97 11.23 8.36
C ASP A 10 -9.80 10.27 8.07
N LYS A 11 -8.64 10.54 8.67
CA LYS A 11 -7.40 9.81 8.38
C LYS A 11 -7.48 8.31 8.73
N SER A 12 -8.35 7.91 9.65
CA SER A 12 -8.57 6.49 9.96
C SER A 12 -9.14 5.70 8.78
N TRP A 13 -9.82 6.36 7.84
CA TRP A 13 -10.32 5.69 6.64
C TRP A 13 -9.19 5.33 5.67
N HIS A 14 -8.10 6.11 5.63
CA HIS A 14 -7.02 5.84 4.69
C HIS A 14 -5.65 6.37 5.13
N VAL A 15 -4.64 5.51 5.01
CA VAL A 15 -3.24 5.86 5.19
C VAL A 15 -2.52 5.78 3.85
N LEU A 16 -1.78 6.83 3.51
CA LEU A 16 -1.01 6.94 2.27
C LEU A 16 0.50 6.97 2.55
N GLY A 17 1.30 6.80 1.50
CA GLY A 17 2.74 7.01 1.55
C GLY A 17 3.56 5.73 1.65
N LEU A 18 2.96 4.53 1.64
CA LEU A 18 3.72 3.28 1.78
C LEU A 18 4.65 3.00 0.58
N GLY A 19 4.50 3.72 -0.54
CA GLY A 19 5.41 3.67 -1.69
C GLY A 19 6.41 4.83 -1.76
N TYR A 20 6.46 5.72 -0.76
CA TYR A 20 7.30 6.93 -0.72
C TYR A 20 8.02 7.12 0.60
N ASN A 21 7.29 7.01 1.72
CA ASN A 21 7.72 7.45 3.04
C ASN A 21 8.06 6.23 3.93
N PRO A 22 9.34 5.99 4.24
CA PRO A 22 9.74 4.92 5.15
C PRO A 22 9.46 5.25 6.62
N ASN A 23 8.75 6.34 6.96
CA ASN A 23 8.45 6.76 8.33
C ASN A 23 6.95 6.91 8.62
N VAL A 24 6.08 6.24 7.86
CA VAL A 24 4.65 6.14 8.20
C VAL A 24 4.52 5.34 9.50
N ASP A 25 3.70 5.86 10.42
CA ASP A 25 3.46 5.27 11.74
C ASP A 25 2.75 3.91 11.60
N SER A 26 3.29 2.88 12.26
CA SER A 26 2.72 1.52 12.21
C SER A 26 1.33 1.45 12.83
N THR A 27 1.08 2.22 13.88
CA THR A 27 -0.23 2.30 14.57
C THR A 27 -1.28 2.92 13.66
N GLU A 28 -0.92 3.94 12.88
CA GLU A 28 -1.82 4.50 11.87
C GLU A 28 -2.13 3.45 10.78
N ILE A 29 -1.10 2.74 10.29
CA ILE A 29 -1.27 1.67 9.29
C ILE A 29 -2.20 0.56 9.80
N GLU A 30 -2.02 0.09 11.03
CA GLU A 30 -2.81 -1.00 11.61
C GLU A 30 -4.27 -0.61 11.88
N ARG A 31 -4.54 0.67 12.16
CA ARG A 31 -5.90 1.19 12.39
C ARG A 31 -6.61 1.62 11.11
N ALA A 32 -5.89 1.72 10.00
CA ALA A 32 -6.45 2.21 8.75
C ALA A 32 -7.41 1.20 8.11
N ALA A 33 -8.53 1.69 7.58
CA ALA A 33 -9.41 0.86 6.75
C ALA A 33 -8.75 0.53 5.40
N VAL A 34 -7.98 1.47 4.82
CA VAL A 34 -7.29 1.31 3.54
C VAL A 34 -5.86 1.83 3.64
N ILE A 35 -4.89 1.09 3.10
CA ILE A 35 -3.49 1.53 2.98
C ILE A 35 -3.12 1.72 1.50
N HIS A 36 -2.41 2.80 1.19
CA HIS A 36 -2.02 3.13 -0.17
C HIS A 36 -0.50 3.10 -0.37
N TYR A 37 -0.06 2.19 -1.24
CA TYR A 37 1.26 2.21 -1.85
C TYR A 37 1.29 3.20 -3.03
N ASN A 38 0.96 4.47 -2.81
CA ASN A 38 0.81 5.46 -3.88
C ASN A 38 2.12 5.88 -4.57
N GLY A 39 3.28 5.39 -4.13
CA GLY A 39 4.58 5.74 -4.71
C GLY A 39 5.29 4.69 -5.54
N ASN A 40 6.49 5.03 -5.99
CA ASN A 40 7.28 4.22 -6.92
C ASN A 40 7.79 2.92 -6.28
N MET A 41 7.98 2.92 -4.95
CA MET A 41 8.42 1.75 -4.19
C MET A 41 7.25 0.80 -3.91
N LYS A 42 6.59 0.32 -4.97
CA LYS A 42 5.47 -0.62 -4.90
C LYS A 42 5.91 -1.96 -4.32
N PRO A 43 5.08 -2.67 -3.53
CA PRO A 43 5.51 -3.85 -2.77
C PRO A 43 5.92 -5.05 -3.63
N TRP A 44 5.52 -5.08 -4.92
CA TRP A 44 5.89 -6.11 -5.91
C TRP A 44 7.15 -5.78 -6.72
N LEU A 45 7.91 -4.73 -6.35
CA LEU A 45 9.14 -4.34 -7.02
C LEU A 45 10.34 -4.52 -6.07
N ASP A 46 11.53 -4.73 -6.63
CA ASP A 46 12.76 -4.87 -5.83
C ASP A 46 13.08 -3.65 -4.98
N ILE A 47 12.69 -2.46 -5.46
CA ILE A 47 12.85 -1.18 -4.77
C ILE A 47 11.82 -0.93 -3.65
N ALA A 48 10.93 -1.90 -3.37
CA ALA A 48 9.94 -1.76 -2.30
C ALA A 48 10.57 -1.57 -0.93
N ILE A 49 9.95 -0.71 -0.11
CA ILE A 49 10.31 -0.51 1.30
C ILE A 49 10.06 -1.83 2.06
N PRO A 50 11.09 -2.53 2.56
CA PRO A 50 10.94 -3.89 3.09
C PRO A 50 9.90 -4.00 4.21
N LYS A 51 9.90 -3.04 5.14
CA LYS A 51 8.99 -3.04 6.30
C LYS A 51 7.50 -2.87 5.98
N TYR A 52 7.12 -2.57 4.73
CA TYR A 52 5.71 -2.49 4.34
C TYR A 52 5.29 -3.63 3.43
N ARG A 53 6.19 -4.52 3.00
CA ARG A 53 5.86 -5.60 2.05
C ARG A 53 4.83 -6.57 2.63
N HIS A 54 4.95 -6.90 3.92
CA HIS A 54 4.11 -7.91 4.58
C HIS A 54 2.63 -7.56 4.58
N TYR A 55 2.26 -6.28 4.54
CA TYR A 55 0.85 -5.88 4.46
C TYR A 55 0.20 -6.25 3.12
N TRP A 56 0.99 -6.38 2.04
CA TRP A 56 0.53 -6.81 0.73
C TRP A 56 0.72 -8.31 0.52
N THR A 57 1.91 -8.86 0.82
CA THR A 57 2.27 -10.26 0.51
C THR A 57 1.34 -11.28 1.18
N LYS A 58 0.82 -10.98 2.37
CA LYS A 58 -0.15 -11.86 3.06
C LYS A 58 -1.45 -12.15 2.28
N TYR A 59 -1.74 -11.36 1.25
CA TYR A 59 -2.94 -11.52 0.41
C TYR A 59 -2.61 -11.94 -1.03
N VAL A 60 -1.33 -12.16 -1.34
CA VAL A 60 -0.89 -12.52 -2.68
C VAL A 60 -1.14 -14.00 -2.93
N LYS A 61 -1.79 -14.32 -4.04
CA LYS A 61 -2.00 -15.69 -4.52
C LYS A 61 -0.84 -16.10 -5.42
N TYR A 62 0.28 -16.52 -4.83
CA TYR A 62 1.51 -16.84 -5.57
C TYR A 62 1.36 -18.00 -6.58
N ASP A 63 0.32 -18.82 -6.44
CA ASP A 63 -0.07 -19.88 -7.38
C ASP A 63 -0.77 -19.35 -8.63
N HIS A 64 -1.15 -18.07 -8.66
CA HIS A 64 -1.84 -17.46 -9.80
C HIS A 64 -0.90 -17.26 -10.99
N ILE A 65 -1.24 -17.87 -12.13
CA ILE A 65 -0.38 -17.91 -13.32
C ILE A 65 0.11 -16.53 -13.79
N PHE A 66 -0.75 -15.51 -13.75
CA PHE A 66 -0.37 -14.16 -14.18
C PHE A 66 0.64 -13.49 -13.23
N LEU A 67 0.68 -13.86 -11.95
CA LEU A 67 1.66 -13.33 -11.00
C LEU A 67 3.03 -13.99 -11.18
N GLN A 68 3.05 -15.30 -11.45
CA GLN A 68 4.27 -16.04 -11.77
C GLN A 68 4.93 -15.51 -13.04
N LEU A 69 4.13 -15.17 -14.08
CA LEU A 69 4.64 -14.51 -15.29
C LEU A 69 5.24 -13.12 -15.04
N CYS A 70 4.91 -12.48 -13.91
CA CYS A 70 5.49 -11.22 -13.47
C CYS A 70 6.67 -11.39 -12.52
N ASN A 71 7.21 -12.60 -12.36
CA ASN A 71 8.30 -12.92 -11.44
C ASN A 71 7.95 -12.59 -9.97
N ILE A 72 6.67 -12.67 -9.61
CA ILE A 72 6.20 -12.52 -8.23
C ILE A 72 6.09 -13.92 -7.63
N SER A 73 7.01 -14.25 -6.72
CA SER A 73 7.10 -15.53 -6.00
C SER A 73 7.30 -15.28 -4.50
N GLU A 74 7.14 -16.33 -3.69
CA GLU A 74 7.29 -16.29 -2.23
C GLU A 74 8.73 -15.99 -1.81
#